data_AF-A0A1D2KTL0-F1
#
_entry.id   AF-A0A1D2KTL0-F1
#
_cell.length_a   1.000
_cell.length_b   1.000
_cell.length_c   1.000
_cell.angle_alpha   90.00
_cell.angle_beta   90.00
_cell.angle_gamma   90.00
#
_symmetry.space_group_name_H-M   'P 1'
#
loop_
_entity.id
_entity.type
_entity.pdbx_description
1 polymer ?
#
loop_
_entity_poly.entity_id
_entity_poly.type
_entity_poly.pdbx_seq_one_letter_code
_entity_poly.pdbx_strand_id
1 'polypeptide(L)'
;MSLWLGITLIVVALAAGLALGFFLARRYMMKYLQENPPVNEQMLTMMMAQMGQKPSQKKVNQMMSAMSKQQAAAPAKEKEKKKKKK
;
A
#
# COMPACT_ATOMS: atom_id res chain seq x y z
N MET A 1 35.48 -6.61 30.43
CA MET A 1 35.58 -6.95 28.99
C MET A 1 34.18 -7.27 28.46
N SER A 2 33.36 -6.24 28.20
CA SER A 2 31.91 -6.36 27.90
C SER A 2 31.57 -5.90 26.46
N LEU A 3 32.56 -5.87 25.57
CA LEU A 3 32.40 -5.47 24.17
C LEU A 3 31.35 -6.32 23.43
N TRP A 4 31.23 -7.61 23.78
CA TRP A 4 30.26 -8.53 23.20
C TRP A 4 28.80 -8.19 23.56
N LEU A 5 28.56 -7.65 24.75
CA LEU A 5 27.25 -7.15 25.19
C LEU A 5 26.86 -5.88 24.43
N GLY A 6 27.81 -4.98 24.18
CA GLY A 6 27.56 -3.77 23.39
C GLY A 6 27.16 -4.10 21.95
N ILE A 7 27.89 -5.01 21.30
CA ILE A 7 27.63 -5.40 19.90
C ILE A 7 26.26 -6.07 19.77
N THR A 8 25.91 -6.99 20.68
CA THR A 8 24.60 -7.67 20.64
C THR A 8 23.43 -6.69 20.86
N LEU A 9 23.57 -5.73 21.77
CA LEU A 9 22.57 -4.67 21.97
C LEU A 9 22.36 -3.81 20.73
N ILE A 10 23.44 -3.41 20.06
CA ILE A 10 23.38 -2.59 18.83
C ILE A 10 22.67 -3.35 17.71
N VAL A 11 22.99 -4.63 17.53
CA VAL A 11 22.37 -5.47 16.48
C VAL A 11 20.88 -5.67 16.76
N VAL A 12 20.49 -5.92 18.01
CA VAL A 12 19.08 -6.08 18.39
C VAL A 12 18.33 -4.75 18.25
N ALA A 13 18.93 -3.62 18.64
CA ALA A 13 18.34 -2.30 18.48
C ALA A 13 18.14 -1.93 17.00
N LEU A 14 19.09 -2.26 16.13
CA LEU A 14 18.95 -2.08 14.68
C LEU A 14 17.84 -2.97 14.10
N ALA A 15 17.79 -4.24 14.47
CA ALA A 15 16.75 -5.15 14.01
C ALA A 15 15.36 -4.70 14.47
N ALA A 16 15.23 -4.32 15.74
CA ALA A 16 13.98 -3.81 16.32
C ALA A 16 13.57 -2.47 15.68
N GLY A 17 14.51 -1.55 15.47
CA GLY A 17 14.27 -0.26 14.83
C GLY A 17 13.80 -0.39 13.39
N LEU A 18 14.40 -1.30 12.61
CA LEU A 18 13.95 -1.60 11.24
C LEU A 18 12.57 -2.24 11.22
N ALA A 19 12.30 -3.21 12.10
CA ALA A 19 11.00 -3.87 12.18
C ALA A 19 9.88 -2.89 12.58
N LEU A 20 10.11 -2.07 13.61
CA LEU A 20 9.16 -1.06 14.07
C LEU A 20 8.99 0.06 13.05
N GLY A 21 10.09 0.59 12.49
CA GLY A 21 10.06 1.64 11.49
C GLY A 21 9.32 1.22 10.22
N PHE A 22 9.58 0.01 9.71
CA PHE A 22 8.88 -0.52 8.54
C PHE A 22 7.39 -0.73 8.80
N PHE A 23 7.03 -1.28 9.97
CA PHE A 23 5.63 -1.53 10.30
C PHE A 23 4.83 -0.24 10.45
N LEU A 24 5.43 0.77 11.10
CA LEU A 24 4.80 2.06 11.30
C LEU A 24 4.66 2.81 9.97
N ALA A 25 5.73 2.90 9.17
CA ALA A 25 5.70 3.52 7.85
C ALA A 25 4.64 2.88 6.94
N ARG A 26 4.56 1.54 6.91
CA ARG A 26 3.53 0.80 6.15
C ARG A 26 2.12 1.19 6.59
N ARG A 27 1.88 1.32 7.89
CA ARG A 27 0.57 1.66 8.45
C ARG A 27 0.18 3.12 8.18
N TYR A 28 1.12 4.05 8.34
CA TYR A 28 0.91 5.48 8.03
C TYR A 28 0.67 5.70 6.53
N MET A 29 1.41 5.02 5.66
CA MET A 29 1.24 5.14 4.21
C MET A 29 -0.14 4.64 3.76
N MET A 30 -0.64 3.54 4.33
CA MET A 30 -1.99 3.07 4.04
C MET A 30 -3.09 3.99 4.55
N LYS A 31 -2.90 4.63 5.71
CA LYS A 31 -3.81 5.65 6.22
C LYS A 31 -3.86 6.85 5.27
N TYR A 32 -2.70 7.31 4.81
CA TYR A 32 -2.58 8.42 3.87
C TYR A 32 -3.31 8.15 2.53
N LEU A 33 -3.13 6.95 1.96
CA LEU A 33 -3.80 6.55 0.71
C LEU A 33 -5.31 6.35 0.85
N GLN A 34 -5.82 6.13 2.06
CA GLN A 34 -7.26 6.04 2.33
C GLN A 34 -7.91 7.42 2.46
N GLU A 35 -7.21 8.39 3.05
CA GLU A 35 -7.76 9.74 3.24
C GLU A 35 -7.67 10.60 1.97
N ASN A 36 -6.71 10.32 1.08
CA ASN A 36 -6.65 10.89 -0.26
C ASN A 36 -6.73 9.74 -1.28
N PRO A 37 -7.93 9.24 -1.62
CA PRO A 37 -8.07 8.13 -2.52
C PRO A 37 -7.33 8.44 -3.83
N PRO A 38 -6.41 7.57 -4.29
CA PRO A 38 -5.54 7.84 -5.44
C PRO A 38 -6.29 7.80 -6.79
N VAL A 39 -7.62 7.85 -6.79
CA VAL A 39 -8.47 7.63 -7.95
C VAL A 39 -9.51 8.73 -8.02
N ASN A 40 -9.27 9.68 -8.92
CA ASN A 40 -10.18 10.75 -9.27
C ASN A 40 -10.68 10.53 -10.71
N GLU A 41 -11.91 10.93 -11.03
CA GLU A 41 -12.56 10.64 -12.32
C GLU A 41 -11.73 11.10 -13.53
N GLN A 42 -11.04 12.23 -13.35
CA GLN A 42 -10.10 12.78 -14.33
C GLN A 42 -8.91 11.86 -14.59
N MET A 43 -8.37 11.21 -13.55
CA MET A 43 -7.23 10.30 -13.68
C MET A 43 -7.63 8.99 -14.36
N LEU A 44 -8.83 8.46 -14.08
CA LEU A 44 -9.39 7.32 -14.82
C LEU A 44 -9.66 7.66 -16.29
N THR A 45 -10.19 8.86 -16.53
CA THR A 45 -10.45 9.38 -17.87
C THR A 45 -9.16 9.53 -18.66
N MET A 46 -8.11 10.09 -18.04
CA MET A 46 -6.78 10.17 -18.64
C MET A 46 -6.16 8.79 -18.87
N MET A 47 -6.31 7.85 -17.94
CA MET A 47 -5.84 6.48 -18.09
C MET A 47 -6.54 5.77 -19.27
N MET A 48 -7.86 5.92 -19.40
CA MET A 48 -8.62 5.36 -20.53
C MET A 48 -8.31 6.06 -21.84
N ALA A 49 -8.12 7.39 -21.82
CA ALA A 49 -7.74 8.16 -22.98
C ALA A 49 -6.31 7.81 -23.47
N GLN A 50 -5.37 7.56 -22.55
CA GLN A 50 -4.01 7.09 -22.88
C GLN A 50 -4.03 5.70 -23.53
N MET A 51 -4.99 4.86 -23.19
CA MET A 51 -5.20 3.55 -23.82
C MET A 51 -5.99 3.63 -25.14
N GLY A 52 -6.25 4.83 -25.68
CA GLY A 52 -7.01 5.03 -26.92
C GLY A 52 -8.50 4.69 -26.81
N GLN A 53 -9.01 4.46 -25.60
CA GLN A 53 -10.44 4.26 -25.37
C GLN A 53 -11.15 5.60 -25.24
N LYS A 54 -12.26 5.77 -25.95
CA LYS A 54 -13.11 6.96 -25.81
C LYS A 54 -13.59 7.06 -24.35
N PRO A 55 -13.25 8.13 -23.62
CA PRO A 55 -13.66 8.28 -22.24
C PRO A 55 -15.18 8.51 -22.20
N SER A 56 -15.94 7.45 -21.93
CA SER A 56 -17.38 7.53 -21.72
C SER A 56 -17.63 7.72 -20.23
N GLN A 57 -18.25 8.85 -19.84
CA GLN A 57 -18.51 9.21 -18.44
C GLN A 57 -19.23 8.11 -17.65
N LYS A 58 -20.10 7.34 -18.31
CA LYS A 58 -20.78 6.19 -17.68
C LYS A 58 -19.80 5.05 -17.33
N LYS A 59 -18.86 4.76 -18.22
CA LYS A 59 -17.82 3.74 -17.99
C LYS A 59 -16.80 4.19 -16.94
N VAL A 60 -16.43 5.48 -16.94
CA VAL A 60 -15.58 6.07 -15.89
C VAL A 60 -16.21 5.84 -14.52
N ASN A 61 -17.49 6.19 -14.35
CA ASN A 61 -18.17 6.07 -13.07
C ASN A 61 -18.36 4.62 -12.61
N GLN A 62 -18.65 3.71 -13.55
CA GLN A 62 -18.74 2.27 -13.28
C GLN A 62 -17.39 1.69 -12.85
N MET A 63 -16.31 2.12 -13.50
CA MET A 63 -14.96 1.66 -13.22
C MET A 63 -14.41 2.26 -11.93
N MET A 64 -14.66 3.56 -11.66
CA MET A 64 -14.39 4.22 -10.37
C MET A 64 -15.01 3.42 -9.22
N SER A 65 -16.31 3.12 -9.32
CA SER A 65 -17.04 2.38 -8.30
C SER A 65 -16.51 0.95 -8.09
N ALA A 66 -16.06 0.28 -9.16
CA ALA A 66 -15.44 -1.04 -9.07
C ALA A 66 -14.03 -0.99 -8.44
N MET A 67 -13.24 0.03 -8.78
CA MET A 67 -11.90 0.23 -8.23
C MET A 67 -11.93 0.65 -6.77
N SER A 68 -12.83 1.53 -6.34
CA SER A 68 -13.00 1.90 -4.92
C SER A 68 -13.34 0.67 -4.07
N LYS A 69 -14.19 -0.23 -4.58
CA LYS A 69 -14.52 -1.50 -3.92
C LYS A 69 -13.33 -2.46 -3.85
N GLN A 70 -12.47 -2.49 -4.87
CA GLN A 70 -11.29 -3.36 -4.90
C GLN A 70 -10.08 -2.80 -4.13
N GLN A 71 -9.89 -1.48 -4.09
CA GLN A 71 -8.80 -0.83 -3.35
C GLN A 71 -9.02 -0.91 -1.84
N ALA A 72 -10.27 -0.90 -1.38
CA ALA A 72 -10.61 -1.26 0.01
C ALA A 72 -10.17 -2.70 0.37
N ALA A 73 -10.01 -3.59 -0.61
CA ALA A 73 -9.53 -4.96 -0.44
C ALA A 73 -8.02 -5.15 -0.73
N ALA A 74 -7.32 -4.12 -1.22
CA ALA A 74 -5.88 -4.18 -1.49
C ALA A 74 -4.97 -4.35 -0.25
N PRO A 75 -5.33 -3.95 0.99
CA PRO A 75 -4.46 -4.25 2.14
C PRO A 75 -4.61 -5.69 2.65
N ALA A 76 -5.62 -6.45 2.21
CA ALA A 76 -5.87 -7.82 2.66
C ALA A 76 -5.11 -8.88 1.82
N LYS A 77 -4.89 -8.62 0.53
CA LYS A 77 -4.34 -9.64 -0.39
C LYS A 77 -2.85 -9.94 -0.18
N GLU A 78 -2.08 -9.02 0.39
CA GLU A 78 -0.66 -9.29 0.73
C GLU A 78 -0.50 -10.11 2.00
N LYS A 79 -1.44 -9.97 2.97
CA LYS A 79 -1.45 -10.78 4.19
C LYS A 79 -1.83 -12.25 3.91
N GLU A 80 -2.67 -12.51 2.91
CA GLU A 80 -3.08 -13.88 2.56
C GLU A 80 -1.98 -14.65 1.78
N LYS A 81 -1.22 -13.99 0.90
CA LYS A 81 -0.10 -14.63 0.18
C LYS A 81 1.08 -15.01 1.10
N LYS A 82 1.32 -14.28 2.20
CA LYS A 82 2.35 -14.66 3.20
C LYS A 82 1.90 -15.80 4.13
N LYS A 83 0.60 -16.00 4.35
CA LYS A 83 0.08 -17.05 5.23
C LYS A 83 -0.05 -18.42 4.56
N LYS A 84 -0.19 -18.48 3.22
CA LYS A 84 -0.22 -19.72 2.42
C LYS A 84 1.16 -20.27 2.04
N LYS A 85 2.25 -19.54 2.31
CA LYS A 85 3.63 -19.95 1.98
C LYS A 85 4.44 -20.39 3.20
N LYS A 86 3.76 -20.64 4.33
CA LYS A 86 4.34 -21.17 5.57
C LYS A 86 3.62 -22.47 5.93
#